data_AF-A0A6A7B7W9-F1
#
_entry.id   AF-A0A6A7B7W9-F1
#
_cell.length_a   1.000
_cell.length_b   1.000
_cell.length_c   1.000
_cell.angle_alpha   90.00
_cell.angle_beta   90.00
_cell.angle_gamma   90.00
#
_symmetry.space_group_name_H-M   'P 1'
#
loop_
_entity.id
_entity.type
_entity.pdbx_description
1 polymer ?
#
loop_
_entity_poly.entity_id
_entity_poly.type
_entity_poly.pdbx_seq_one_letter_code
_entity_poly.pdbx_strand_id
1 'polypeptide(L)'
;TAAEIHAGLRKQFMEPLTFKDAPGALYILQHPQNPSLLKIGSTKRADFSARLREHRWGCGFDPIIVHEPTATVKYCLRVERLIHRDLAQYNKPWKCEHKGLKNGAETSTHEEWFLVSQELAIQTVRKWEAFVRREKPYNWIGRLSVVWTYLMAKRRLVLSAGGGHLTHDARHEQWAALFAPPTTEEYITAYWQEAQSILKITSAHLLELYRHMRRFHWQYIAVSNSLFILVYIRGNLALCAFLFVLG
;
A
#
# COMPACT_ATOMS: atom_id res chain seq x y z
N THR A 1 -6.28 9.97 19.07
CA THR A 1 -6.98 11.19 18.58
C THR A 1 -7.30 11.07 17.10
N ALA A 2 -8.21 11.89 16.54
CA ALA A 2 -8.51 11.84 15.09
C ALA A 2 -7.28 12.16 14.22
N ALA A 3 -6.37 13.02 14.71
CA ALA A 3 -5.10 13.34 14.04
C ALA A 3 -4.17 12.13 13.94
N GLU A 4 -4.02 11.35 15.02
CA GLU A 4 -3.21 10.10 15.02
C GLU A 4 -3.81 9.03 14.10
N ILE A 5 -5.14 8.95 14.05
CA ILE A 5 -5.83 8.06 13.12
C ILE A 5 -5.56 8.51 11.69
N HIS A 6 -5.71 9.80 11.38
CA HIS A 6 -5.42 10.36 10.07
C HIS A 6 -3.97 10.06 9.64
N ALA A 7 -2.99 10.38 10.49
CA ALA A 7 -1.58 10.17 10.21
C ALA A 7 -1.27 8.69 9.98
N GLY A 8 -1.82 7.80 10.80
CA GLY A 8 -1.64 6.35 10.64
C GLY A 8 -2.30 5.80 9.37
N LEU A 9 -3.52 6.25 9.05
CA LEU A 9 -4.23 5.85 7.84
C LEU A 9 -3.45 6.28 6.59
N ARG A 10 -2.93 7.50 6.60
CA ARG A 10 -2.09 8.05 5.54
C ARG A 10 -0.79 7.27 5.39
N LYS A 11 -0.08 7.03 6.50
CA LYS A 11 1.16 6.23 6.50
C LYS A 11 0.90 4.85 5.88
N GLN A 12 -0.12 4.15 6.35
CA GLN A 12 -0.46 2.82 5.88
C GLN A 12 -0.94 2.79 4.42
N PHE A 13 -1.59 3.85 3.93
CA PHE A 13 -1.95 3.97 2.52
C PHE A 13 -0.72 4.17 1.62
N MET A 14 0.31 4.87 2.12
CA MET A 14 1.53 5.17 1.38
C MET A 14 2.56 4.03 1.40
N GLU A 15 2.43 3.06 2.30
CA GLU A 15 3.35 1.92 2.38
C GLU A 15 3.26 1.03 1.11
N PRO A 16 4.40 0.50 0.61
CA PRO A 16 4.37 -0.49 -0.47
C PRO A 16 3.51 -1.71 -0.10
N LEU A 17 2.84 -2.28 -1.10
CA LEU A 17 2.17 -3.57 -0.97
C LEU A 17 3.19 -4.67 -0.69
N THR A 18 2.76 -5.65 0.10
CA THR A 18 3.54 -6.84 0.43
C THR A 18 2.91 -8.08 -0.20
N PHE A 19 3.62 -9.21 -0.22
CA PHE A 19 3.06 -10.49 -0.67
C PHE A 19 1.79 -10.91 0.10
N LYS A 20 1.59 -10.37 1.31
CA LYS A 20 0.39 -10.63 2.12
C LYS A 20 -0.85 -9.94 1.56
N ASP A 21 -0.68 -8.84 0.82
CA ASP A 21 -1.72 -8.02 0.20
C ASP A 21 -2.25 -8.65 -1.11
N ALA A 22 -2.53 -9.95 -1.06
CA ALA A 22 -3.09 -10.72 -2.17
C ALA A 22 -4.57 -10.38 -2.40
N PRO A 23 -5.14 -10.78 -3.55
CA PRO A 23 -6.56 -10.69 -3.79
C PRO A 23 -7.38 -11.52 -2.80
N GLY A 24 -8.59 -11.07 -2.52
CA GLY A 24 -9.56 -11.76 -1.66
C GLY A 24 -10.82 -10.94 -1.54
N ALA A 25 -11.66 -11.21 -0.54
CA ALA A 25 -12.95 -10.54 -0.40
C ALA A 25 -13.18 -10.09 1.05
N LEU A 26 -13.91 -8.99 1.24
CA LEU A 26 -14.22 -8.44 2.55
C LEU A 26 -15.60 -8.91 3.02
N TYR A 27 -15.79 -9.01 4.33
CA TYR A 27 -17.06 -9.39 4.94
C TYR A 27 -17.28 -8.65 6.25
N ILE A 28 -18.55 -8.60 6.68
CA ILE A 28 -18.96 -8.07 7.98
C ILE A 28 -19.77 -9.13 8.71
N LEU A 29 -19.34 -9.45 9.93
CA LEU A 29 -20.05 -10.34 10.85
C LEU A 29 -20.55 -9.53 12.04
N GLN A 30 -21.67 -9.94 12.62
CA GLN A 30 -22.23 -9.38 13.84
C GLN A 30 -22.16 -10.42 14.96
N HIS A 31 -21.87 -9.94 16.17
CA HIS A 31 -21.89 -10.78 17.36
C HIS A 31 -23.34 -11.14 17.72
N PRO A 32 -23.69 -12.43 17.91
CA PRO A 32 -25.09 -12.85 18.08
C PRO A 32 -25.75 -12.26 19.33
N GLN A 33 -24.98 -12.02 20.39
CA GLN A 33 -25.48 -11.43 21.64
C GLN A 33 -25.28 -9.91 21.74
N ASN A 34 -24.60 -9.29 20.78
CA ASN A 34 -24.36 -7.84 20.80
C ASN A 34 -24.51 -7.27 19.38
N PRO A 35 -25.73 -6.82 19.02
CA PRO A 35 -26.03 -6.34 17.67
C PRO A 35 -25.19 -5.14 17.22
N SER A 36 -24.68 -4.34 18.15
CA SER A 36 -23.83 -3.17 17.84
C SER A 36 -22.35 -3.54 17.65
N LEU A 37 -21.96 -4.78 17.93
CA LEU A 37 -20.58 -5.24 17.81
C LEU A 37 -20.38 -5.99 16.49
N LEU A 38 -19.65 -5.34 15.58
CA LEU A 38 -19.43 -5.83 14.22
C LEU A 38 -17.95 -6.14 14.00
N LYS A 39 -17.67 -7.32 13.43
CA LYS A 39 -16.35 -7.73 12.95
C LYS A 39 -16.24 -7.41 11.47
N ILE A 40 -15.16 -6.74 11.10
CA ILE A 40 -14.79 -6.51 9.70
C ILE A 40 -13.57 -7.37 9.41
N GLY A 41 -13.62 -8.19 8.37
CA GLY A 41 -12.49 -9.05 8.02
C GLY A 41 -12.36 -9.29 6.53
N SER A 42 -11.23 -9.86 6.13
CA SER A 42 -11.03 -10.37 4.78
C SER A 42 -10.83 -11.89 4.74
N THR A 43 -11.07 -12.48 3.58
CA THR A 43 -10.77 -13.88 3.27
C THR A 43 -10.13 -14.00 1.89
N LYS A 44 -9.18 -14.93 1.76
CA LYS A 44 -8.63 -15.35 0.46
C LYS A 44 -9.30 -16.61 -0.08
N ARG A 45 -10.17 -17.23 0.72
CA ARG A 45 -10.90 -18.44 0.32
C ARG A 45 -11.98 -18.07 -0.69
N ALA A 46 -12.09 -18.87 -1.75
CA ALA A 46 -13.20 -18.76 -2.69
C ALA A 46 -14.54 -19.11 -2.01
N ASP A 47 -14.53 -20.12 -1.13
CA ASP A 47 -15.68 -20.49 -0.31
C ASP A 47 -15.72 -19.66 0.98
N PHE A 48 -16.66 -18.73 1.07
CA PHE A 48 -16.90 -17.93 2.28
C PHE A 48 -17.39 -18.78 3.45
N SER A 49 -18.12 -19.87 3.19
CA SER A 49 -18.64 -20.74 4.26
C SER A 49 -17.51 -21.42 5.05
N ALA A 50 -16.38 -21.73 4.41
CA ALA A 50 -15.18 -22.20 5.09
C ALA A 50 -14.65 -21.19 6.11
N ARG A 51 -14.68 -19.89 5.78
CA ARG A 51 -14.25 -18.83 6.71
C ARG A 51 -15.21 -18.70 7.89
N LEU A 52 -16.51 -18.86 7.66
CA LEU A 52 -17.51 -18.89 8.72
C LEU A 52 -17.31 -20.10 9.65
N ARG A 53 -17.03 -21.30 9.10
CA ARG A 53 -16.70 -22.50 9.91
C ARG A 53 -15.48 -22.27 10.80
N GLU A 54 -14.41 -21.69 10.27
CA GLU A 54 -13.21 -21.34 11.06
C GLU A 54 -13.54 -20.36 12.19
N HIS A 55 -14.37 -19.35 11.91
CA HIS A 55 -14.78 -18.39 12.93
C HIS A 55 -15.59 -19.07 14.03
N ARG A 56 -16.58 -19.90 13.65
CA ARG A 56 -17.41 -20.67 14.58
C ARG A 56 -16.57 -21.55 15.48
N TRP A 57 -15.67 -22.30 14.88
CA TRP A 57 -14.77 -23.19 15.59
C TRP A 57 -13.77 -22.42 16.48
N GLY A 58 -13.23 -21.30 16.01
CA GLY A 58 -12.24 -20.53 16.75
C GLY A 58 -12.82 -19.71 17.89
N CYS A 59 -14.04 -19.19 17.74
CA CYS A 59 -14.64 -18.27 18.70
C CYS A 59 -15.77 -18.88 19.54
N GLY A 60 -16.25 -20.09 19.20
CA GLY A 60 -17.27 -20.81 19.95
C GLY A 60 -18.70 -20.30 19.78
N PHE A 61 -18.99 -19.53 18.72
CA PHE A 61 -20.34 -19.03 18.43
C PHE A 61 -20.62 -18.85 16.94
N ASP A 62 -21.90 -18.84 16.57
CA ASP A 62 -22.38 -18.57 15.21
C ASP A 62 -22.55 -17.06 14.97
N PRO A 63 -21.72 -16.43 14.13
CA PRO A 63 -21.89 -15.02 13.79
C PRO A 63 -23.07 -14.81 12.83
N ILE A 64 -23.74 -13.67 12.96
CA ILE A 64 -24.74 -13.21 11.98
C ILE A 64 -24.00 -12.53 10.83
N ILE A 65 -24.35 -12.88 9.59
CA ILE A 65 -23.73 -12.28 8.41
C ILE A 65 -24.44 -10.97 8.08
N VAL A 66 -23.73 -9.86 8.18
CA VAL A 66 -24.26 -8.51 7.84
C VAL A 66 -23.89 -8.13 6.41
N HIS A 67 -22.70 -8.53 5.96
CA HIS A 67 -22.23 -8.27 4.61
C HIS A 67 -21.46 -9.48 4.09
N GLU A 68 -22.01 -10.11 3.07
CA GLU A 68 -21.32 -11.16 2.32
C GLU A 68 -20.31 -10.58 1.33
N PRO A 69 -19.19 -11.28 1.09
CA PRO A 69 -18.25 -10.86 0.08
C PRO A 69 -18.88 -10.89 -1.32
N THR A 70 -19.01 -9.72 -1.95
CA THR A 70 -19.66 -9.59 -3.27
C THR A 70 -18.69 -9.61 -4.44
N ALA A 71 -17.41 -9.27 -4.20
CA ALA A 71 -16.40 -9.17 -5.25
C ALA A 71 -15.00 -9.40 -4.71
N THR A 72 -14.09 -9.79 -5.62
CA THR A 72 -12.67 -9.86 -5.30
C THR A 72 -12.05 -8.46 -5.31
N VAL A 73 -11.39 -8.12 -4.21
CA VAL A 73 -10.60 -6.90 -3.99
C VAL A 73 -9.12 -7.24 -4.15
N LYS A 74 -8.40 -6.51 -5.03
CA LYS A 74 -7.03 -6.84 -5.47
C LYS A 74 -6.00 -6.95 -4.34
N TYR A 75 -6.11 -6.13 -3.30
CA TYR A 75 -5.20 -6.13 -2.14
C TYR A 75 -6.02 -6.13 -0.85
N CYS A 76 -6.84 -7.17 -0.67
CA CYS A 76 -7.90 -7.22 0.34
C CYS A 76 -7.40 -6.95 1.77
N LEU A 77 -6.26 -7.51 2.15
CA LEU A 77 -5.68 -7.33 3.49
C LEU A 77 -5.20 -5.89 3.72
N ARG A 78 -4.71 -5.20 2.69
CA ARG A 78 -4.42 -3.77 2.79
C ARG A 78 -5.69 -2.98 3.05
N VAL A 79 -6.75 -3.30 2.31
CA VAL A 79 -8.05 -2.63 2.42
C VAL A 79 -8.67 -2.86 3.79
N GLU A 80 -8.66 -4.10 4.30
CA GLU A 80 -9.12 -4.43 5.66
C GLU A 80 -8.40 -3.58 6.70
N ARG A 81 -7.06 -3.55 6.67
CA ARG A 81 -6.29 -2.76 7.64
C ARG A 81 -6.60 -1.26 7.52
N LEU A 82 -6.87 -0.75 6.31
CA LEU A 82 -7.23 0.66 6.11
C LEU A 82 -8.61 0.95 6.71
N ILE A 83 -9.57 0.05 6.54
CA ILE A 83 -10.90 0.14 7.16
C ILE A 83 -10.79 0.08 8.69
N HIS A 84 -10.01 -0.86 9.24
CA HIS A 84 -9.79 -0.97 10.68
C HIS A 84 -9.21 0.33 11.25
N ARG A 85 -8.24 0.93 10.56
CA ARG A 85 -7.67 2.21 10.97
C ARG A 85 -8.69 3.35 10.83
N ASP A 86 -9.49 3.37 9.77
CA ASP A 86 -10.54 4.36 9.53
C ASP A 86 -11.63 4.33 10.61
N LEU A 87 -11.89 3.16 11.19
CA LEU A 87 -12.86 2.95 12.26
C LEU A 87 -12.21 2.82 13.64
N ALA A 88 -10.92 3.16 13.79
CA ALA A 88 -10.18 2.90 15.01
C ALA A 88 -10.78 3.57 16.26
N GLN A 89 -11.47 4.72 16.11
CA GLN A 89 -12.20 5.35 17.23
C GLN A 89 -13.38 4.53 17.78
N TYR A 90 -13.91 3.62 16.97
CA TYR A 90 -15.00 2.72 17.35
C TYR A 90 -14.48 1.31 17.67
N ASN A 91 -13.16 1.11 17.65
CA ASN A 91 -12.58 -0.19 17.92
C ASN A 91 -12.91 -0.63 19.35
N LYS A 92 -13.50 -1.82 19.46
CA LYS A 92 -13.83 -2.43 20.74
C LYS A 92 -13.22 -3.83 20.75
N PRO A 93 -11.96 -3.98 21.21
CA PRO A 93 -11.35 -5.28 21.32
C PRO A 93 -12.24 -6.23 22.12
N TRP A 94 -12.51 -7.39 21.55
CA TRP A 94 -13.39 -8.39 22.16
C TRP A 94 -12.54 -9.54 22.72
N LYS A 95 -12.78 -9.89 23.98
CA LYS A 95 -12.11 -11.02 24.63
C LYS A 95 -12.89 -12.29 24.31
N CYS A 96 -12.26 -13.20 23.57
CA CYS A 96 -12.78 -14.53 23.33
C CYS A 96 -12.31 -15.46 24.44
N GLU A 97 -13.27 -16.00 25.20
CA GLU A 97 -13.03 -16.97 26.26
C GLU A 97 -13.03 -18.42 25.73
N HIS A 98 -13.23 -18.61 24.43
CA HIS A 98 -13.22 -19.93 23.83
C HIS A 98 -11.78 -20.47 23.76
N LYS A 99 -11.56 -21.64 24.37
CA LYS A 99 -10.25 -22.32 24.42
C LYS A 99 -9.85 -23.01 23.10
N GLY A 100 -10.55 -22.70 22.01
CA GLY A 100 -10.34 -23.29 20.69
C GLY A 100 -9.06 -22.79 20.01
N LEU A 101 -8.04 -23.66 19.99
CA LEU A 101 -6.95 -23.72 19.01
C LEU A 101 -5.76 -22.73 19.03
N LYS A 102 -5.69 -21.70 19.88
CA LYS A 102 -4.44 -20.92 20.00
C LYS A 102 -3.64 -21.31 21.25
N ASN A 103 -2.93 -22.43 21.15
CA ASN A 103 -1.79 -22.80 22.01
C ASN A 103 -2.04 -22.78 23.54
N GLY A 104 -3.22 -23.19 24.01
CA GLY A 104 -3.51 -23.24 25.44
C GLY A 104 -3.56 -21.86 26.13
N ALA A 105 -3.61 -20.76 25.37
CA ALA A 105 -3.87 -19.44 25.93
C ALA A 105 -5.32 -19.36 26.39
N GLU A 106 -5.53 -19.04 27.67
CA GLU A 106 -6.84 -19.03 28.33
C GLU A 106 -7.81 -17.94 27.83
N THR A 107 -7.38 -17.08 26.90
CA THR A 107 -8.21 -16.02 26.30
C THR A 107 -7.51 -15.44 25.07
N SER A 108 -8.23 -15.20 23.97
CA SER A 108 -7.71 -14.46 22.82
C SER A 108 -8.44 -13.13 22.62
N THR A 109 -7.69 -12.03 22.48
CA THR A 109 -8.26 -10.71 22.19
C THR A 109 -8.35 -10.50 20.69
N HIS A 110 -9.55 -10.19 20.20
CA HIS A 110 -9.82 -9.86 18.80
C HIS A 110 -9.89 -8.34 18.64
N GLU A 111 -8.95 -7.77 17.89
CA GLU A 111 -8.87 -6.32 17.62
C GLU A 111 -9.70 -5.90 16.40
N GLU A 112 -10.33 -6.85 15.73
CA GLU A 112 -11.11 -6.66 14.50
C GLU A 112 -12.60 -6.34 14.72
N TRP A 113 -13.01 -6.03 15.96
CA TRP A 113 -14.39 -5.72 16.33
C TRP A 113 -14.61 -4.23 16.57
N PHE A 114 -15.75 -3.72 16.15
CA PHE A 114 -16.10 -2.30 16.14
C PHE A 114 -17.51 -2.09 16.69
N LEU A 115 -17.68 -1.07 17.52
CA LEU A 115 -18.98 -0.62 18.04
C LEU A 115 -19.56 0.45 17.11
N VAL A 116 -20.20 0.03 16.02
CA VAL A 116 -20.75 0.89 14.97
C VAL A 116 -22.08 0.36 14.46
N SER A 117 -22.88 1.21 13.81
CA SER A 117 -24.08 0.75 13.11
C SER A 117 -23.71 -0.12 11.89
N GLN A 118 -24.62 -0.99 11.47
CA GLN A 118 -24.43 -1.82 10.28
C GLN A 118 -24.24 -0.95 9.04
N GLU A 119 -24.98 0.15 8.93
CA GLU A 119 -24.93 1.09 7.82
C GLU A 119 -23.53 1.71 7.71
N LEU A 120 -22.96 2.20 8.82
CA LEU A 120 -21.63 2.81 8.82
C LEU A 120 -20.56 1.79 8.44
N ALA A 121 -20.65 0.56 8.95
CA ALA A 121 -19.70 -0.50 8.61
C ALA A 121 -19.76 -0.86 7.12
N ILE A 122 -20.97 -1.09 6.58
CA ILE A 122 -21.20 -1.40 5.16
C ILE A 122 -20.72 -0.26 4.26
N GLN A 123 -21.08 0.99 4.59
CA GLN A 123 -20.66 2.17 3.82
C GLN A 123 -19.14 2.31 3.81
N THR A 124 -18.48 2.08 4.95
CA THR A 124 -17.02 2.15 5.04
C THR A 124 -16.35 1.08 4.19
N VAL A 125 -16.80 -0.18 4.28
CA VAL A 125 -16.28 -1.28 3.43
C VAL A 125 -16.47 -0.94 1.95
N ARG A 126 -17.69 -0.59 1.54
CA ARG A 126 -18.01 -0.26 0.13
C ARG A 126 -17.22 0.93 -0.40
N LYS A 127 -17.04 1.98 0.41
CA LYS A 127 -16.24 3.17 0.07
C LYS A 127 -14.82 2.76 -0.32
N TRP A 128 -14.18 1.95 0.52
CA TRP A 128 -12.81 1.50 0.29
C TRP A 128 -12.69 0.50 -0.87
N GLU A 129 -13.63 -0.42 -1.02
CA GLU A 129 -13.67 -1.34 -2.16
C GLU A 129 -13.84 -0.62 -3.50
N ALA A 130 -14.78 0.32 -3.57
CA ALA A 130 -15.07 1.11 -4.77
C ALA A 130 -13.84 1.96 -5.15
N PHE A 131 -13.25 2.63 -4.16
CA PHE A 131 -12.03 3.41 -4.34
C PHE A 131 -10.90 2.57 -4.96
N VAL A 132 -10.58 1.43 -4.36
CA VAL A 132 -9.50 0.55 -4.81
C VAL A 132 -9.75 -0.01 -6.21
N ARG A 133 -10.98 -0.41 -6.49
CA ARG A 133 -11.39 -0.95 -7.78
C ARG A 133 -11.29 0.08 -8.90
N ARG A 134 -11.78 1.29 -8.64
CA ARG A 134 -11.84 2.39 -9.61
C ARG A 134 -10.47 3.01 -9.84
N GLU A 135 -9.76 3.36 -8.77
CA GLU A 135 -8.57 4.22 -8.84
C GLU A 135 -7.26 3.45 -9.01
N LYS A 136 -7.24 2.16 -8.69
CA LYS A 136 -6.05 1.29 -8.75
C LYS A 136 -4.78 2.00 -8.22
N PRO A 137 -4.78 2.51 -6.98
CA PRO A 137 -3.75 3.41 -6.47
C PRO A 137 -2.32 2.87 -6.45
N TYR A 138 -2.12 1.57 -6.60
CA TYR A 138 -0.81 0.94 -6.62
C TYR A 138 -0.43 0.48 -8.02
N ASN A 139 0.83 0.74 -8.40
CA ASN A 139 1.43 0.28 -9.65
C ASN A 139 1.78 -1.22 -9.59
N TRP A 140 2.38 -1.74 -10.66
CA TRP A 140 2.70 -3.16 -10.81
C TRP A 140 3.81 -3.66 -9.87
N ILE A 141 4.66 -2.77 -9.33
CA ILE A 141 5.64 -3.10 -8.27
C ILE A 141 5.06 -2.93 -6.86
N GLY A 142 3.76 -2.66 -6.73
CA GLY A 142 3.09 -2.51 -5.44
C GLY A 142 3.37 -1.19 -4.72
N ARG A 143 3.97 -0.20 -5.37
CA ARG A 143 4.10 1.17 -4.81
C ARG A 143 2.91 2.02 -5.24
N LEU A 144 2.65 3.13 -4.55
CA LEU A 144 1.67 4.09 -5.05
C LEU A 144 2.04 4.53 -6.49
N SER A 145 1.02 4.71 -7.33
CA SER A 145 1.22 5.25 -8.67
C SER A 145 1.74 6.69 -8.60
N VAL A 146 2.29 7.19 -9.71
CA VAL A 146 2.80 8.58 -9.82
C VAL A 146 1.71 9.58 -9.39
N VAL A 147 0.50 9.38 -9.88
CA VAL A 147 -0.66 10.23 -9.59
C VAL A 147 -1.01 10.19 -8.10
N TRP A 148 -1.14 9.00 -7.51
CA TRP A 148 -1.49 8.90 -6.09
C TRP A 148 -0.37 9.39 -5.16
N THR A 149 0.90 9.23 -5.56
CA THR A 149 2.03 9.82 -4.85
C THR A 149 1.94 11.34 -4.85
N TYR A 150 1.69 11.94 -6.02
CA TYR A 150 1.46 13.38 -6.17
C TYR A 150 0.25 13.86 -5.35
N LEU A 151 -0.90 13.20 -5.48
CA LEU A 151 -2.11 13.59 -4.77
C LEU A 151 -1.95 13.49 -3.26
N MET A 152 -1.28 12.43 -2.76
CA MET A 152 -0.97 12.36 -1.34
C MET A 152 -0.12 13.56 -0.93
N ALA A 153 0.90 13.93 -1.70
CA ALA A 153 1.74 15.09 -1.39
C ALA A 153 0.98 16.43 -1.46
N LYS A 154 0.05 16.59 -2.40
CA LYS A 154 -0.64 17.86 -2.71
C LYS A 154 -1.92 18.07 -1.91
N ARG A 155 -2.79 17.05 -1.82
CA ARG A 155 -4.05 17.07 -1.06
C ARG A 155 -3.78 16.91 0.45
N ARG A 156 -2.96 17.79 1.01
CA ARG A 156 -2.62 17.80 2.44
C ARG A 156 -3.78 18.36 3.27
N LEU A 157 -3.84 17.88 4.50
CA LEU A 157 -4.69 18.39 5.58
C LEU A 157 -4.67 19.91 5.60
N VAL A 158 -5.83 20.53 5.40
CA VAL A 158 -6.11 21.83 6.01
C VAL A 158 -6.45 21.50 7.46
N LEU A 159 -5.42 21.37 8.30
CA LEU A 159 -5.63 21.56 9.73
C LEU A 159 -6.09 23.02 9.84
N SER A 160 -7.30 23.27 10.33
CA SER A 160 -7.81 24.62 10.53
C SER A 160 -6.69 25.46 11.12
N ALA A 161 -6.30 26.52 10.42
CA ALA A 161 -5.10 27.32 10.66
C ALA A 161 -5.08 28.07 12.02
N GLY A 162 -5.90 27.65 12.99
CA GLY A 162 -6.09 28.26 14.31
C GLY A 162 -6.08 27.24 15.46
N GLY A 163 -5.29 26.17 15.39
CA GLY A 163 -5.06 25.28 16.54
C GLY A 163 -6.26 24.43 16.98
N GLY A 164 -7.29 24.30 16.15
CA GLY A 164 -8.48 23.49 16.43
C GLY A 164 -8.20 21.98 16.39
N HIS A 165 -8.70 21.24 17.36
CA HIS A 165 -8.64 19.78 17.42
C HIS A 165 -9.38 19.17 16.22
N LEU A 166 -8.70 18.34 15.41
CA LEU A 166 -9.32 17.63 14.28
C LEU A 166 -10.45 16.73 14.81
N THR A 167 -11.68 16.92 14.35
CA THR A 167 -12.81 16.05 14.70
C THR A 167 -12.78 14.78 13.84
N HIS A 168 -13.45 13.72 14.31
CA HIS A 168 -13.56 12.49 13.52
C HIS A 168 -14.37 12.70 12.23
N ASP A 169 -15.37 13.59 12.25
CA ASP A 169 -16.20 13.92 11.08
C ASP A 169 -15.40 14.69 10.03
N ALA A 170 -14.66 15.74 10.44
CA ALA A 170 -13.78 16.48 9.53
C ALA A 170 -12.73 15.55 8.90
N ARG A 171 -12.21 14.58 9.68
CA ARG A 171 -11.31 13.55 9.14
C ARG A 171 -12.02 12.69 8.08
N HIS A 172 -13.25 12.24 8.33
CA HIS A 172 -14.01 11.41 7.37
C HIS A 172 -14.31 12.18 6.07
N GLU A 173 -14.79 13.41 6.17
CA GLU A 173 -15.03 14.30 5.03
C GLU A 173 -13.75 14.52 4.22
N GLN A 174 -12.64 14.75 4.90
CA GLN A 174 -11.37 14.94 4.22
C GLN A 174 -10.91 13.69 3.47
N TRP A 175 -11.06 12.49 4.05
CA TRP A 175 -10.73 11.26 3.33
C TRP A 175 -11.67 11.01 2.14
N ALA A 176 -12.94 11.41 2.24
CA ALA A 176 -13.85 11.41 1.10
C ALA A 176 -13.37 12.36 -0.01
N ALA A 177 -12.95 13.58 0.33
CA ALA A 177 -12.38 14.55 -0.62
C ALA A 177 -11.05 14.06 -1.22
N LEU A 178 -10.18 13.45 -0.41
CA LEU A 178 -8.91 12.89 -0.86
C LEU A 178 -9.11 11.73 -1.86
N PHE A 179 -10.21 10.97 -1.73
CA PHE A 179 -10.61 9.91 -2.66
C PHE A 179 -11.52 10.37 -3.80
N ALA A 180 -11.75 11.68 -3.94
CA ALA A 180 -12.34 12.20 -5.16
C ALA A 180 -11.46 11.79 -6.36
N PRO A 181 -12.07 11.38 -7.50
CA PRO A 181 -11.32 11.03 -8.70
C PRO A 181 -10.31 12.13 -9.05
N PRO A 182 -9.07 11.78 -9.45
CA PRO A 182 -8.11 12.77 -9.91
C PRO A 182 -8.63 13.50 -11.15
N THR A 183 -8.45 14.81 -11.21
CA THR A 183 -8.78 15.60 -12.40
C THR A 183 -7.75 15.38 -13.50
N THR A 184 -8.10 15.69 -14.75
CA THR A 184 -7.16 15.64 -15.88
C THR A 184 -5.92 16.51 -15.63
N GLU A 185 -6.09 17.67 -15.00
CA GLU A 185 -4.98 18.56 -14.64
C GLU A 185 -4.05 17.93 -13.60
N GLU A 186 -4.60 17.26 -12.59
CA GLU A 186 -3.79 16.55 -11.59
C GLU A 186 -3.02 15.39 -12.23
N TYR A 187 -3.61 14.67 -13.18
CA TYR A 187 -2.91 13.64 -13.97
C TYR A 187 -1.72 14.23 -14.73
N ILE A 188 -1.95 15.28 -15.54
CA ILE A 188 -0.92 15.92 -16.35
C ILE A 188 0.20 16.44 -15.44
N THR A 189 -0.16 17.14 -14.37
CA THR A 189 0.80 17.72 -13.43
C THR A 189 1.63 16.65 -12.75
N ALA A 190 1.02 15.55 -12.29
CA ALA A 190 1.74 14.46 -11.64
C ALA A 190 2.79 13.82 -12.57
N TYR A 191 2.40 13.50 -13.81
CA TYR A 191 3.34 12.92 -14.79
C TYR A 191 4.41 13.91 -15.23
N TRP A 192 4.07 15.19 -15.37
CA TRP A 192 5.04 16.22 -15.71
C TRP A 192 6.10 16.38 -14.62
N GLN A 193 5.70 16.41 -13.34
CA GLN A 193 6.63 16.48 -12.21
C GLN A 193 7.55 15.26 -12.15
N GLU A 194 7.02 14.06 -12.39
CA GLU A 194 7.83 12.85 -12.44
C GLU A 194 8.85 12.89 -13.60
N ALA A 195 8.43 13.31 -14.79
CA ALA A 195 9.31 13.45 -15.95
C ALA A 195 10.43 14.47 -15.69
N GLN A 196 10.11 15.62 -15.08
CA GLN A 196 11.10 16.62 -14.68
C GLN A 196 12.09 16.07 -13.65
N SER A 197 11.62 15.29 -12.68
CA SER A 197 12.47 14.63 -11.68
C SER A 197 13.46 13.66 -12.33
N ILE A 198 12.96 12.78 -13.21
CA ILE A 198 13.77 11.82 -13.96
C ILE A 198 14.80 12.53 -14.83
N LEU A 199 14.41 13.59 -15.54
CA LEU A 199 15.32 14.38 -16.38
C LEU A 199 16.42 15.03 -15.55
N LYS A 200 16.09 15.59 -14.39
CA LYS A 200 17.06 16.22 -13.47
C LYS A 200 18.08 15.20 -12.94
N ILE A 201 17.62 14.02 -12.51
CA ILE A 201 18.48 12.95 -12.02
C ILE A 201 19.39 12.44 -13.15
N THR A 202 18.82 12.16 -14.32
CA THR A 202 19.56 11.64 -15.48
C THR A 202 20.61 12.64 -15.97
N SER A 203 20.25 13.93 -16.07
CA SER A 203 21.18 14.97 -16.48
C SER A 203 22.33 15.17 -15.49
N ALA A 204 22.06 15.04 -14.18
CA ALA A 204 23.12 15.08 -13.17
C ALA A 204 24.11 13.91 -13.33
N HIS A 205 23.62 12.69 -13.52
CA HIS A 205 24.47 11.52 -13.74
C HIS A 205 25.25 11.59 -15.07
N LEU A 206 24.61 12.03 -16.15
CA LEU A 206 25.29 12.22 -17.44
C LEU A 206 26.41 13.27 -17.33
N LEU A 207 26.18 14.34 -16.58
CA LEU A 207 27.19 15.37 -16.34
C LEU A 207 28.37 14.84 -15.51
N GLU A 208 28.10 14.02 -14.50
CA GLU A 208 29.13 13.35 -13.71
C GLU A 208 29.96 12.37 -14.55
N LEU A 209 29.29 11.53 -15.35
CA LEU A 209 29.94 10.63 -16.30
C LEU A 209 30.79 11.41 -17.30
N TYR A 210 30.26 12.49 -17.86
CA TYR A 210 31.00 13.36 -18.78
C TYR A 210 32.27 13.93 -18.14
N ARG A 211 32.18 14.43 -16.89
CA ARG A 211 33.35 14.93 -16.15
C ARG A 211 34.38 13.83 -15.93
N HIS A 212 33.95 12.61 -15.59
CA HIS A 212 34.82 11.45 -15.42
C HIS A 212 35.53 11.09 -16.74
N MET A 213 34.76 10.93 -17.81
CA MET A 213 35.27 10.65 -19.16
C MET A 213 36.28 11.69 -19.63
N ARG A 214 36.01 12.98 -19.34
CA ARG A 214 36.93 14.07 -19.67
C ARG A 214 38.21 14.03 -18.84
N ARG A 215 38.13 13.73 -17.54
CA ARG A 215 39.30 13.65 -16.64
C ARG A 215 40.26 12.54 -17.05
N PHE A 216 39.73 11.39 -17.47
CA PHE A 216 40.50 10.21 -17.85
C PHE A 216 40.61 10.02 -19.36
N HIS A 217 40.36 11.08 -20.14
CA HIS A 217 40.30 11.05 -21.61
C HIS A 217 41.52 10.36 -22.24
N TRP A 218 42.73 10.73 -21.81
CA TRP A 218 43.97 10.14 -22.34
C TRP A 218 44.13 8.67 -21.98
N GLN A 219 43.67 8.25 -20.79
CA GLN A 219 43.70 6.84 -20.39
C GLN A 219 42.72 6.03 -21.24
N TYR A 220 41.51 6.54 -21.50
CA TYR A 220 40.54 5.89 -22.39
C TYR A 220 41.04 5.77 -23.83
N ILE A 221 41.70 6.81 -24.36
CA ILE A 221 42.32 6.74 -25.69
C ILE A 221 43.44 5.70 -25.71
N ALA A 222 44.31 5.68 -24.70
CA ALA A 222 45.41 4.72 -24.62
C ALA A 222 44.92 3.27 -24.58
N VAL A 223 43.91 2.97 -23.75
CA VAL A 223 43.30 1.63 -23.66
C VAL A 223 42.61 1.26 -24.98
N SER A 224 41.82 2.18 -25.57
CA SER A 224 41.13 1.93 -26.85
C SER A 224 42.10 1.66 -28.00
N ASN A 225 43.15 2.48 -28.13
CA ASN A 225 44.18 2.28 -29.15
C ASN A 225 44.95 0.96 -28.92
N SER A 226 45.27 0.63 -27.67
CA SER A 226 45.93 -0.64 -27.34
C SER A 226 45.07 -1.84 -27.72
N LEU A 227 43.77 -1.81 -27.40
CA LEU A 227 42.81 -2.85 -27.79
C LEU A 227 42.68 -2.95 -29.31
N PHE A 228 42.57 -1.83 -30.02
CA PHE A 228 42.48 -1.83 -31.49
C PHE A 228 43.73 -2.46 -32.12
N ILE A 229 44.92 -2.08 -31.67
CA ILE A 229 46.18 -2.68 -32.13
C ILE A 229 46.20 -4.19 -31.85
N LEU A 230 45.79 -4.63 -30.67
CA LEU A 230 45.81 -6.04 -30.31
C LEU A 230 44.83 -6.89 -31.14
N VAL A 231 43.61 -6.40 -31.36
CA VAL A 231 42.58 -7.09 -32.16
C VAL A 231 43.03 -7.19 -33.63
N TYR A 232 43.46 -6.08 -34.22
CA TYR A 232 43.63 -6.00 -35.67
C TYR A 232 45.05 -6.29 -36.17
N ILE A 233 46.08 -6.09 -35.34
CA ILE A 233 47.49 -6.20 -35.79
C ILE A 233 48.15 -7.47 -35.26
N ARG A 234 47.84 -7.90 -34.03
CA ARG A 234 48.56 -9.02 -33.38
C ARG A 234 47.76 -10.33 -33.24
N GLY A 235 46.45 -10.29 -33.44
CA GLY A 235 45.57 -11.46 -33.39
C GLY A 235 45.12 -11.86 -31.97
N ASN A 236 44.17 -12.80 -31.90
CA ASN A 236 43.40 -13.10 -30.69
C ASN A 236 44.22 -13.53 -29.46
N LEU A 237 45.38 -14.16 -29.63
CA LEU A 237 46.20 -14.64 -28.50
C LEU A 237 46.79 -13.48 -27.69
N ALA A 238 47.20 -12.39 -28.35
CA ALA A 238 47.75 -11.21 -27.71
C ALA A 238 46.66 -10.38 -26.99
N LEU A 239 45.43 -10.39 -27.52
CA LEU A 239 44.27 -9.78 -26.89
C LEU A 239 43.92 -10.50 -25.57
N CYS A 240 43.89 -11.84 -25.58
CA CYS A 240 43.60 -12.62 -24.36
C CYS A 240 44.63 -12.38 -23.25
N ALA A 241 45.92 -12.28 -23.59
CA ALA A 241 46.96 -11.97 -22.62
C ALA A 241 46.84 -10.56 -22.03
N PHE A 242 46.47 -9.57 -22.83
CA PHE A 242 46.26 -8.19 -22.35
C PHE A 242 45.05 -8.06 -21.42
N LEU A 243 43.94 -8.73 -21.76
CA LEU A 243 42.74 -8.75 -20.91
C LEU A 243 42.99 -9.47 -19.58
N PHE A 244 43.87 -10.48 -19.54
CA PHE A 244 44.27 -11.16 -18.30
C PHE A 244 45.07 -10.27 -17.34
N VAL A 245 45.81 -9.29 -17.84
CA VAL A 245 46.60 -8.34 -17.01
C VAL A 245 45.74 -7.17 -16.49
N LEU A 246 44.65 -6.85 -17.20
CA LEU A 246 43.72 -5.78 -16.81
C LEU A 246 42.59 -6.25 -15.87
N GLY A 247 42.35 -7.57 -15.77
CA GLY A 247 41.40 -8.19 -14.84
C GLY A 247 42.02 -8.43 -13.47
#